data_AF-A0A966YSM4-F1
#
_entry.id   AF-A0A966YSM4-F1
#
_cell.length_a   1.000
_cell.length_b   1.000
_cell.length_c   1.000
_cell.angle_alpha   90.00
_cell.angle_beta   90.00
_cell.angle_gamma   90.00
#
_symmetry.space_group_name_H-M   'P 1'
#
loop_
_entity.id
_entity.type
_entity.pdbx_description
1 polymer ?
#
loop_
_entity_poly.entity_id
_entity_poly.type
_entity_poly.pdbx_seq_one_letter_code
_entity_poly.pdbx_strand_id
1 'polypeptide(L)'
;MLATLFTALAQSTSDLGDDVASDSGVVAVVGFIIAGFAAVVFAYVSKVLGVKITYDREACQGHNRCYMLAPELFDTDDEGYAILLVEGEVPAELEEKARLAADNCPEFAIEIEE
;
A
#
# COMPACT_ATOMS: atom_id res chain seq x y z
N MET A 1 -6.75 -0.62 12.27
CA MET A 1 -7.45 0.65 12.62
C MET A 1 -8.08 1.34 11.40
N LEU A 2 -7.39 1.44 10.26
CA LEU A 2 -7.95 2.03 9.03
C LEU A 2 -9.02 1.15 8.35
N ALA A 3 -8.81 -0.16 8.26
CA ALA A 3 -9.81 -1.09 7.71
C ALA A 3 -11.14 -1.09 8.48
N THR A 4 -11.08 -0.98 9.81
CA THR A 4 -12.26 -0.82 10.68
C THR A 4 -12.96 0.53 10.49
N LEU A 5 -12.22 1.58 10.11
CA LEU A 5 -12.78 2.90 9.82
C LEU A 5 -13.55 2.90 8.50
N PHE A 6 -13.04 2.21 7.47
CA PHE A 6 -13.72 2.03 6.19
C PHE A 6 -15.04 1.25 6.35
N THR A 7 -15.06 0.17 7.13
CA THR A 7 -16.30 -0.59 7.39
C THR A 7 -17.31 0.21 8.21
N ALA A 8 -16.85 0.97 9.20
CA ALA A 8 -17.72 1.84 10.00
C ALA A 8 -18.35 2.98 9.17
N LEU A 9 -17.61 3.54 8.21
CA LEU A 9 -18.14 4.51 7.25
C LEU A 9 -19.13 3.86 6.26
N ALA A 10 -18.93 2.60 5.89
CA ALA A 10 -19.90 1.88 5.06
C ALA A 10 -21.21 1.62 5.82
N GLN A 11 -21.15 1.27 7.11
CA GLN A 11 -22.34 0.98 7.93
C GLN A 11 -23.12 2.24 8.35
N SER A 12 -22.48 3.40 8.47
CA SER A 12 -23.21 4.65 8.73
C SER A 12 -24.11 5.05 7.57
N THR A 13 -23.78 4.65 6.33
CA THR A 13 -24.62 4.93 5.16
C THR A 13 -25.90 4.09 5.10
N SER A 14 -25.98 2.94 5.81
CA SER A 14 -27.17 2.10 5.81
C SER A 14 -28.26 2.54 6.80
N ASP A 15 -27.90 3.19 7.92
CA ASP A 15 -28.86 3.64 8.95
C ASP A 15 -29.55 4.99 8.61
N LEU A 16 -29.10 5.69 7.57
CA LEU A 16 -29.70 6.94 7.08
C LEU A 16 -30.84 6.71 6.04
N GLY A 17 -31.16 5.45 5.73
CA GLY A 17 -32.00 5.07 4.59
C GLY A 17 -33.52 5.21 4.76
N ASP A 18 -34.04 5.29 5.99
CA ASP A 18 -35.49 5.10 6.19
C ASP A 18 -36.33 6.39 6.07
N ASP A 19 -35.73 7.58 6.22
CA ASP A 19 -36.44 8.88 6.06
C ASP A 19 -36.13 9.59 4.72
N VAL A 20 -35.19 9.10 3.90
CA VAL A 20 -34.61 9.82 2.73
C VAL A 20 -35.08 9.29 1.37
N ALA A 21 -36.05 8.37 1.33
CA ALA A 21 -36.46 7.64 0.13
C ALA A 21 -37.17 8.47 -0.98
N SER A 22 -37.39 9.78 -0.78
CA SER A 22 -38.19 10.61 -1.71
C SER A 22 -37.41 11.35 -2.80
N ASP A 23 -36.08 11.40 -2.78
CA ASP A 23 -35.30 12.14 -3.79
C ASP A 23 -34.07 11.37 -4.26
N SER A 24 -34.33 10.30 -5.02
CA SER A 24 -33.32 9.41 -5.60
C SER A 24 -32.20 10.12 -6.38
N GLY A 25 -32.49 11.32 -6.92
CA GLY A 25 -31.49 12.15 -7.60
C GLY A 25 -30.49 12.79 -6.66
N VAL A 26 -30.94 13.31 -5.52
CA VAL A 26 -30.07 13.96 -4.51
C VAL A 26 -29.18 12.93 -3.83
N VAL A 27 -29.71 11.75 -3.48
CA VAL A 27 -28.94 10.65 -2.88
C VAL A 27 -27.81 10.19 -3.81
N ALA A 28 -28.09 10.06 -5.11
CA ALA A 28 -27.08 9.69 -6.10
C ALA A 28 -25.98 10.75 -6.20
N VAL A 29 -26.34 12.04 -6.31
CA VAL A 29 -25.37 13.14 -6.44
C VAL A 29 -24.48 13.25 -5.20
N VAL A 30 -25.05 13.19 -4.00
CA VAL A 30 -24.30 13.22 -2.74
C VAL A 30 -23.40 11.99 -2.62
N GLY A 31 -23.87 10.80 -3.02
CA GLY A 31 -23.07 9.58 -3.07
C GLY A 31 -21.85 9.69 -3.99
N PHE A 32 -22.00 10.25 -5.21
CA PHE A 32 -20.88 10.48 -6.11
C PHE A 32 -19.85 11.47 -5.57
N ILE A 33 -20.30 12.55 -4.90
CA ILE A 33 -19.40 13.54 -4.28
C ILE A 33 -18.60 12.89 -3.14
N ILE A 34 -19.24 12.10 -2.28
CA ILE A 34 -18.57 11.42 -1.15
C ILE A 34 -17.58 10.38 -1.66
N ALA A 35 -17.98 9.53 -2.62
CA ALA A 35 -17.11 8.52 -3.20
C ALA A 35 -15.90 9.15 -3.91
N GLY A 36 -16.14 10.22 -4.67
CA GLY A 36 -15.08 10.99 -5.34
C GLY A 36 -14.11 11.63 -4.35
N PHE A 37 -14.62 12.26 -3.29
CA PHE A 37 -13.79 12.85 -2.25
C PHE A 37 -12.99 11.77 -1.50
N ALA A 38 -13.62 10.65 -1.14
CA ALA A 38 -12.94 9.52 -0.51
C ALA A 38 -11.82 8.95 -1.39
N ALA A 39 -12.04 8.83 -2.70
CA ALA A 39 -11.01 8.37 -3.64
C ALA A 39 -9.84 9.36 -3.74
N VAL A 40 -10.11 10.68 -3.76
CA VAL A 40 -9.06 11.72 -3.79
C VAL A 40 -8.27 11.73 -2.48
N VAL A 41 -8.95 11.68 -1.34
CA VAL A 41 -8.29 11.62 -0.02
C VAL A 41 -7.47 10.35 0.09
N PHE A 42 -7.99 9.20 -0.34
CA PHE A 42 -7.24 7.94 -0.35
C PHE A 42 -5.99 8.05 -1.22
N ALA A 43 -6.11 8.51 -2.47
CA ALA A 43 -4.97 8.68 -3.36
C ALA A 43 -3.93 9.67 -2.80
N TYR A 44 -4.38 10.76 -2.18
CA TYR A 44 -3.49 11.74 -1.54
C TYR A 44 -2.77 11.13 -0.33
N VAL A 45 -3.48 10.41 0.53
CA VAL A 45 -2.91 9.77 1.72
C VAL A 45 -1.93 8.66 1.33
N SER A 46 -2.30 7.79 0.37
CA SER A 46 -1.38 6.78 -0.17
C SER A 46 -0.09 7.39 -0.72
N LYS A 47 -0.20 8.50 -1.45
CA LYS A 47 0.97 9.19 -1.99
C LYS A 47 1.85 9.86 -0.92
N VAL A 48 1.27 10.30 0.19
CA VAL A 48 1.98 11.05 1.24
C VAL A 48 2.52 10.15 2.35
N LEU A 49 1.98 8.93 2.52
CA LEU A 49 2.37 7.97 3.56
C LEU A 49 2.92 6.66 2.98
N GLY A 50 3.17 6.61 1.67
CA GLY A 50 3.56 5.38 0.97
C GLY A 50 5.04 5.07 1.14
N VAL A 51 5.32 3.79 1.40
CA VAL A 51 6.69 3.28 1.49
C VAL A 51 7.33 3.16 0.11
N LYS A 52 8.61 3.50 -0.03
CA LYS A 52 9.44 3.18 -1.19
C LYS A 52 10.66 2.40 -0.79
N ILE A 53 11.15 1.56 -1.71
CA ILE A 53 12.36 0.75 -1.52
C ILE A 53 13.45 1.33 -2.39
N THR A 54 14.62 1.54 -1.80
CA THR A 54 15.87 1.73 -2.54
C THR A 54 16.74 0.49 -2.40
N TYR A 55 17.46 0.14 -3.47
CA TYR A 55 18.30 -1.05 -3.53
C TYR A 55 19.70 -0.67 -4.03
N ASP A 56 20.72 -0.95 -3.21
CA ASP A 56 22.13 -0.78 -3.56
C ASP A 56 22.71 -2.11 -4.05
N ARG A 57 22.98 -2.19 -5.36
CA ARG A 57 23.57 -3.38 -5.98
C ARG A 57 25.03 -3.61 -5.57
N GLU A 58 25.79 -2.56 -5.27
CA GLU A 58 27.20 -2.68 -4.89
C GLU A 58 27.36 -3.27 -3.48
N ALA A 59 26.45 -2.91 -2.57
CA ALA A 59 26.41 -3.47 -1.22
C ALA A 59 25.90 -4.93 -1.20
N CYS A 60 25.04 -5.32 -2.14
CA CYS A 60 24.43 -6.63 -2.15
C CYS A 60 25.46 -7.77 -2.31
N GLN A 61 25.38 -8.80 -1.46
CA GLN A 61 26.25 -9.99 -1.51
C GLN A 61 25.49 -11.30 -1.76
N GLY A 62 24.25 -11.21 -2.28
CA GLY A 62 23.49 -12.40 -2.71
C GLY A 62 23.01 -13.35 -1.61
N HIS A 63 22.69 -12.82 -0.42
CA HIS A 63 22.17 -13.62 0.70
C HIS A 63 20.73 -14.14 0.50
N ASN A 64 20.00 -13.60 -0.49
CA ASN A 64 18.64 -14.00 -0.89
C ASN A 64 17.57 -14.01 0.22
N ARG A 65 17.82 -13.30 1.32
CA ARG A 65 16.85 -13.15 2.41
C ARG A 65 15.65 -12.30 1.99
N CYS A 66 15.88 -11.26 1.19
CA CYS A 66 14.83 -10.42 0.64
C CYS A 66 13.84 -11.22 -0.22
N TYR A 67 14.33 -12.03 -1.16
CA TYR A 67 13.52 -12.95 -1.95
C TYR A 67 12.71 -13.94 -1.08
N MET A 68 13.34 -14.52 -0.06
CA MET A 68 12.64 -15.46 0.83
C MET A 68 11.52 -14.83 1.66
N LEU A 69 11.69 -13.57 2.08
CA LEU A 69 10.75 -12.87 2.97
C LEU A 69 9.65 -12.14 2.19
N ALA A 70 10.00 -11.64 1.01
CA ALA A 70 9.15 -10.80 0.18
C ALA A 70 9.32 -11.16 -1.31
N PRO A 71 8.94 -12.38 -1.73
CA PRO A 71 9.05 -12.82 -3.13
C PRO A 71 8.16 -12.01 -4.09
N GLU A 72 7.19 -11.27 -3.57
CA GLU A 72 6.38 -10.33 -4.36
C GLU A 72 7.12 -9.03 -4.67
N LEU A 73 8.18 -8.71 -3.92
CA LEU A 73 8.95 -7.46 -4.04
C LEU A 73 10.34 -7.68 -4.61
N PHE A 74 10.92 -8.86 -4.41
CA PHE A 74 12.27 -9.19 -4.86
C PHE A 74 12.29 -10.49 -5.65
N ASP A 75 13.19 -10.56 -6.61
CA ASP A 75 13.64 -11.77 -7.31
C ASP A 75 15.17 -11.86 -7.24
N THR A 76 15.78 -12.85 -7.88
CA THR A 76 17.23 -13.04 -7.93
C THR A 76 17.72 -13.26 -9.36
N ASP A 77 18.81 -12.61 -9.74
CA ASP A 77 19.48 -12.86 -11.02
C ASP A 77 20.31 -14.16 -11.01
N ASP A 78 20.84 -14.53 -12.18
CA ASP A 78 21.67 -15.74 -12.35
C ASP A 78 23.00 -15.69 -11.58
N GLU A 79 23.44 -14.49 -11.15
CA GLU A 79 24.63 -14.27 -10.33
C GLU A 79 24.29 -14.29 -8.82
N GLY A 80 23.00 -14.37 -8.47
CA GLY A 80 22.50 -14.42 -7.10
C GLY A 80 22.26 -13.05 -6.48
N TYR A 81 22.35 -11.94 -7.23
CA TYR A 81 21.98 -10.62 -6.72
C TYR A 81 20.47 -10.42 -6.72
N ALA A 82 19.99 -9.61 -5.79
CA ALA A 82 18.58 -9.27 -5.74
C ALA A 82 18.17 -8.40 -6.94
N ILE A 83 16.95 -8.64 -7.43
CA ILE A 83 16.25 -7.79 -8.38
C ILE A 83 15.05 -7.21 -7.66
N LEU A 84 14.90 -5.89 -7.62
CA LEU A 84 13.69 -5.25 -7.11
C LEU A 84 12.59 -5.29 -8.18
N LEU A 85 11.42 -5.84 -7.85
CA LEU A 85 10.30 -6.06 -8.78
C LEU A 85 9.31 -4.89 -8.85
N VAL A 86 9.39 -3.97 -7.88
CA VAL A 86 8.51 -2.80 -7.79
C VAL A 86 9.27 -1.53 -8.12
N GLU A 87 8.65 -0.66 -8.90
CA GLU A 87 9.11 0.71 -9.12
C GLU A 87 8.18 1.68 -8.38
N GLY A 88 8.75 2.57 -7.57
CA GLY A 88 7.97 3.58 -6.85
C GLY A 88 7.40 3.10 -5.51
N GLU A 89 6.11 3.39 -5.28
CA GLU A 89 5.43 3.08 -4.01
C GLU A 89 5.15 1.58 -3.90
N VAL A 90 5.48 1.01 -2.74
CA VAL A 90 5.16 -0.37 -2.38
C VAL A 90 3.65 -0.48 -2.13
N PRO A 91 2.97 -1.52 -2.63
CA PRO A 91 1.58 -1.78 -2.27
C PRO A 91 1.40 -1.88 -0.76
N ALA A 92 0.35 -1.27 -0.22
CA ALA A 92 0.13 -1.16 1.23
C ALA A 92 0.17 -2.51 1.96
N GLU A 93 -0.29 -3.58 1.30
CA GLU A 93 -0.29 -4.94 1.82
C GLU A 93 1.10 -5.60 1.87
N LEU A 94 2.10 -5.03 1.19
CA LEU A 94 3.48 -5.51 1.13
C LEU A 94 4.46 -4.63 1.91
N GLU A 95 4.03 -3.49 2.49
CA GLU A 95 4.92 -2.58 3.23
C GLU A 95 5.62 -3.25 4.41
N GLU A 96 4.91 -4.10 5.17
CA GLU A 96 5.52 -4.85 6.28
C GLU A 96 6.58 -5.83 5.77
N LYS A 97 6.32 -6.48 4.62
CA LYS A 97 7.28 -7.36 3.97
C LYS A 97 8.50 -6.60 3.46
N ALA A 98 8.32 -5.38 2.95
CA ALA A 98 9.40 -4.50 2.53
C ALA A 98 10.32 -4.15 3.71
N ARG A 99 9.73 -3.70 4.82
CA ARG A 99 10.46 -3.39 6.07
C ARG A 99 11.20 -4.63 6.59
N LEU A 100 10.51 -5.78 6.62
CA LEU A 100 11.11 -7.04 7.06
C LEU A 100 12.29 -7.46 6.17
N ALA A 101 12.19 -7.29 4.85
CA ALA A 101 13.30 -7.57 3.92
C ALA A 101 14.50 -6.66 4.16
N ALA A 102 14.27 -5.36 4.39
CA ALA A 102 15.31 -4.40 4.73
C ALA A 102 16.02 -4.74 6.05
N ASP A 103 15.25 -4.98 7.13
CA ASP A 103 15.76 -5.33 8.45
C ASP A 103 16.58 -6.63 8.46
N ASN A 104 16.34 -7.50 7.48
CA ASN A 104 16.99 -8.80 7.38
C ASN A 104 18.12 -8.84 6.34
N CYS A 105 18.44 -7.74 5.67
CA CYS A 105 19.58 -7.67 4.77
C CYS A 105 20.88 -7.51 5.58
N PRO A 106 21.80 -8.50 5.60
CA PRO A 106 23.03 -8.42 6.40
C PRO A 106 23.97 -7.30 5.99
N GLU A 107 23.85 -6.87 4.72
CA GLU A 107 24.70 -5.88 4.08
C GLU A 107 24.07 -4.47 4.05
N PHE A 108 22.86 -4.30 4.61
CA PHE A 108 22.10 -3.05 4.54
C PHE A 108 21.88 -2.53 3.11
N ALA A 109 21.86 -3.42 2.12
CA ALA A 109 21.70 -3.09 0.70
C ALA A 109 20.27 -2.65 0.31
N ILE A 110 19.33 -2.62 1.26
CA ILE A 110 17.92 -2.30 1.04
C ILE A 110 17.54 -1.23 2.06
N GLU A 111 17.07 -0.08 1.61
CA GLU A 111 16.57 0.99 2.48
C GLU A 111 15.08 1.28 2.20
N ILE A 112 14.42 1.86 3.20
CA ILE A 112 13.01 2.20 3.18
C ILE A 112 12.88 3.72 3.31
N GLU A 113 12.19 4.34 2.36
CA GLU A 113 11.76 5.74 2.42
C GLU A 113 10.26 5.82 2.75
N GLU A 114 9.87 6.73 3.65
CA GLU A 114 8.49 6.95 4.14
C GLU A 114 8.06 8.42 4.02
#